data_AF-A0A2S8GJD5-F1
#
_entry.id   AF-A0A2S8GJD5-F1
#
_cell.length_a   1.000
_cell.length_b   1.000
_cell.length_c   1.000
_cell.angle_alpha   90.00
_cell.angle_beta   90.00
_cell.angle_gamma   90.00
#
_symmetry.space_group_name_H-M   'P 1'
#
loop_
_entity.id
_entity.type
_entity.pdbx_description
1 polymer ?
#
loop_
_entity_poly.entity_id
_entity_poly.type
_entity_poly.pdbx_seq_one_letter_code
_entity_poly.pdbx_strand_id
1 'polypeptide(L)'
;MKDNLMEFVFELLVRWAHILPAITLVGGTMFMLIALHPAMQATEFAEKADLKSAIRARWAKVVMISAGLLLLSGVISLGYQAMKYDFPQHYYHMVAGLKMLLALVILYIASLLTGRSANAEKFREKEAFWLKLNAALAIILVLMAGTLRVADRVPKDADSAEKTALEASQGATRSENS
;
A
#
# COMPACT_ATOMS: atom_id res chain seq x y z
N MET A 1 27.92 -1.94 13.86
CA MET A 1 26.82 -1.72 14.84
C MET A 1 25.98 -0.50 14.51
N LYS A 2 26.58 0.67 14.22
CA LYS A 2 25.83 1.87 13.79
C LYS A 2 25.09 1.69 12.46
N ASP A 3 25.69 0.97 11.51
CA ASP A 3 25.07 0.73 10.19
C ASP A 3 23.79 -0.12 10.30
N ASN A 4 23.82 -1.20 11.09
CA ASN A 4 22.64 -2.02 11.38
C ASN A 4 21.53 -1.25 12.10
N LEU A 5 21.89 -0.27 12.95
CA LEU A 5 20.92 0.58 13.64
C LEU A 5 20.23 1.54 12.65
N MET A 6 21.00 2.16 11.75
CA MET A 6 20.46 3.09 10.76
C MET A 6 19.52 2.37 9.77
N GLU A 7 19.90 1.18 9.35
CA GLU A 7 19.08 0.34 8.48
C GLU A 7 17.76 -0.07 9.15
N PHE A 8 17.82 -0.52 10.41
CA PHE A 8 16.63 -0.84 11.19
C PHE A 8 15.68 0.35 11.33
N VAL A 9 16.22 1.53 11.68
CA VAL A 9 15.42 2.76 11.82
C VAL A 9 14.77 3.13 10.49
N PHE A 10 15.50 3.04 9.38
CA PHE A 10 14.96 3.33 8.06
C PHE A 10 13.80 2.39 7.69
N GLU A 11 13.99 1.08 7.84
CA GLU A 11 12.93 0.09 7.56
C GLU A 11 11.68 0.30 8.42
N LEU A 12 11.89 0.66 9.69
CA LEU A 12 10.79 0.96 10.62
C LEU A 12 10.01 2.21 10.18
N LEU A 13 10.71 3.28 9.82
CA LEU A 13 10.09 4.53 9.37
C LEU A 13 9.32 4.34 8.06
N VAL A 14 9.89 3.62 7.09
CA VAL A 14 9.20 3.30 5.82
C VAL A 14 7.93 2.50 6.09
N ARG A 15 7.99 1.54 7.02
CA ARG A 15 6.83 0.75 7.43
C ARG A 15 5.75 1.62 8.08
N TRP A 16 6.11 2.53 8.99
CA TRP A 16 5.15 3.45 9.60
C TRP A 16 4.54 4.42 8.57
N ALA A 17 5.36 4.94 7.67
CA ALA A 17 4.91 5.78 6.57
C ALA A 17 3.95 5.06 5.61
N HIS A 18 3.97 3.73 5.57
CA HIS A 18 3.02 2.94 4.80
C HIS A 18 1.75 2.58 5.60
N ILE A 19 1.92 2.08 6.83
CA ILE A 19 0.79 1.54 7.63
C ILE A 19 -0.12 2.66 8.14
N LEU A 20 0.42 3.77 8.65
CA LEU A 20 -0.39 4.84 9.25
C LEU A 20 -1.36 5.49 8.24
N PRO A 21 -0.94 5.82 7.01
CA PRO A 21 -1.87 6.26 5.97
C PRO A 21 -2.88 5.20 5.57
N ALA A 22 -2.46 3.93 5.44
CA ALA A 22 -3.35 2.84 5.06
C ALA A 22 -4.50 2.69 6.07
N ILE A 23 -4.19 2.62 7.37
CA ILE A 23 -5.22 2.51 8.42
C ILE A 23 -6.11 3.76 8.46
N THR A 24 -5.55 4.94 8.20
CA THR A 24 -6.31 6.20 8.20
C THR A 24 -7.32 6.22 7.05
N LEU A 25 -6.90 5.85 5.84
CA LEU A 25 -7.80 5.84 4.67
C LEU A 25 -8.86 4.75 4.75
N VAL A 26 -8.46 3.52 5.13
CA VAL A 26 -9.38 2.40 5.28
C VAL A 26 -10.37 2.70 6.41
N GLY A 27 -9.87 3.09 7.59
CA GLY A 27 -10.69 3.42 8.75
C GLY A 27 -11.62 4.61 8.52
N GLY A 28 -11.12 5.68 7.90
CA GLY A 28 -11.94 6.84 7.53
C GLY A 28 -13.04 6.49 6.52
N THR A 29 -12.74 5.66 5.52
CA THR A 29 -13.73 5.15 4.56
C THR A 29 -14.80 4.30 5.27
N MET A 30 -14.39 3.42 6.20
CA MET A 30 -15.31 2.61 7.02
C MET A 30 -16.21 3.48 7.90
N PHE A 31 -15.64 4.47 8.57
CA PHE A 31 -16.40 5.44 9.36
C PHE A 31 -17.43 6.18 8.50
N MET A 32 -17.01 6.64 7.31
CA MET A 32 -17.91 7.31 6.39
C MET A 32 -19.06 6.40 5.93
N LEU A 33 -18.77 5.12 5.69
CA LEU A 33 -19.74 4.17 5.18
C LEU A 33 -20.75 3.71 6.25
N ILE A 34 -20.27 3.42 7.46
CA ILE A 34 -21.04 2.73 8.50
C ILE A 34 -21.71 3.72 9.46
N ALA A 35 -21.06 4.84 9.74
CA ALA A 35 -21.54 5.81 10.72
C ALA A 35 -22.01 7.11 10.06
N LEU A 36 -21.13 7.79 9.32
CA LEU A 36 -21.44 9.14 8.81
C LEU A 36 -22.56 9.12 7.78
N HIS A 37 -22.47 8.26 6.75
CA HIS A 37 -23.45 8.23 5.68
C HIS A 37 -24.85 7.86 6.20
N PRO A 38 -25.05 6.80 7.01
CA PRO A 38 -26.35 6.50 7.58
C PRO A 38 -26.88 7.59 8.51
N ALA A 39 -26.04 8.17 9.37
CA ALA A 39 -26.45 9.28 10.25
C ALA A 39 -26.93 10.49 9.44
N MET A 40 -26.23 10.83 8.36
CA MET A 40 -26.62 11.89 7.44
C MET A 40 -27.90 11.55 6.67
N GLN A 41 -28.21 10.30 6.38
CA GLN A 41 -29.48 9.92 5.74
C GLN A 41 -30.65 9.96 6.73
N ALA A 42 -30.42 9.61 7.99
CA ALA A 42 -31.45 9.55 9.02
C ALA A 42 -31.87 10.92 9.57
N THR A 43 -31.04 11.95 9.38
CA THR A 43 -31.31 13.32 9.84
C THR A 43 -31.58 14.27 8.67
N GLU A 44 -32.67 15.02 8.78
CA GLU A 44 -32.98 16.15 7.92
C GLU A 44 -32.67 17.45 8.66
N PHE A 45 -31.82 18.28 8.08
CA PHE A 45 -31.43 19.59 8.62
C PHE A 45 -30.96 20.51 7.49
N ALA A 46 -31.16 21.81 7.66
CA ALA A 46 -31.00 22.79 6.60
C ALA A 46 -29.55 22.86 6.04
N GLU A 47 -28.52 22.80 6.89
CA GLU A 47 -27.12 22.95 6.47
C GLU A 47 -26.44 21.63 6.02
N LYS A 48 -27.22 20.58 5.69
CA LYS A 48 -26.70 19.24 5.35
C LYS A 48 -25.71 19.25 4.19
N ALA A 49 -25.95 20.05 3.16
CA ALA A 49 -25.06 20.20 2.01
C ALA A 49 -23.75 20.90 2.39
N ASP A 50 -23.82 21.96 3.19
CA ASP A 50 -22.66 22.73 3.65
C ASP A 50 -21.77 21.90 4.56
N LEU A 51 -22.38 21.14 5.48
CA LEU A 51 -21.66 20.22 6.36
C LEU A 51 -20.93 19.14 5.54
N LYS A 52 -21.60 18.52 4.55
CA LYS A 52 -20.95 17.56 3.63
C LYS A 52 -19.75 18.18 2.93
N SER A 53 -19.91 19.39 2.38
CA SER A 53 -18.83 20.10 1.68
C SER A 53 -17.65 20.39 2.62
N ALA A 54 -17.94 20.84 3.84
CA ALA A 54 -16.96 21.16 4.87
C ALA A 54 -16.17 19.93 5.34
N ILE A 55 -16.84 18.79 5.56
CA ILE A 55 -16.20 17.51 5.89
C ILE A 55 -15.30 17.08 4.75
N ARG A 56 -15.82 17.08 3.52
CA ARG A 56 -15.09 16.67 2.32
C ARG A 56 -13.83 17.49 2.10
N ALA A 57 -13.89 18.81 2.25
CA ALA A 57 -12.74 19.69 2.07
C ALA A 57 -11.59 19.39 3.06
N ARG A 58 -11.93 19.03 4.31
CA ARG A 58 -10.94 18.61 5.31
C ARG A 58 -10.41 17.21 5.02
N TRP A 59 -11.30 16.30 4.68
CA TRP A 59 -10.94 14.91 4.34
C TRP A 59 -10.05 14.83 3.10
N ALA A 60 -10.28 15.66 2.08
CA ALA A 60 -9.45 15.73 0.88
C ALA A 60 -7.96 15.93 1.19
N LYS A 61 -7.62 16.76 2.17
CA LYS A 61 -6.23 16.97 2.60
C LYS A 61 -5.62 15.70 3.18
N VAL A 62 -6.37 15.01 4.03
CA VAL A 62 -5.95 13.73 4.63
C VAL A 62 -5.76 12.67 3.53
N VAL A 63 -6.69 12.61 2.56
CA VAL A 63 -6.59 11.70 1.41
C VAL A 63 -5.34 11.97 0.58
N MET A 64 -5.07 13.23 0.23
CA MET A 64 -3.90 13.60 -0.57
C MET A 64 -2.57 13.30 0.13
N ILE A 65 -2.46 13.66 1.42
CA ILE A 65 -1.25 13.39 2.21
C ILE A 65 -1.04 11.87 2.34
N SER A 66 -2.09 11.13 2.67
CA SER A 66 -2.03 9.68 2.84
C SER A 66 -1.70 8.97 1.53
N ALA A 67 -2.29 9.40 0.42
CA ALA A 67 -1.99 8.89 -0.91
C ALA A 67 -0.53 9.10 -1.27
N GLY A 68 0.00 10.31 -1.03
CA GLY A 68 1.41 10.62 -1.26
C GLY A 68 2.35 9.72 -0.46
N LEU A 69 2.08 9.55 0.84
CA LEU A 69 2.87 8.70 1.71
C LEU A 69 2.80 7.21 1.30
N LEU A 70 1.63 6.70 0.92
CA LEU A 70 1.46 5.31 0.46
C LEU A 70 2.22 5.03 -0.83
N LEU A 71 2.12 5.94 -1.80
CA LEU A 71 2.81 5.79 -3.08
C LEU A 71 4.33 5.85 -2.88
N LEU A 72 4.82 6.84 -2.13
CA LEU A 72 6.24 7.00 -1.88
C LEU A 72 6.82 5.81 -1.10
N SER A 73 6.21 5.44 0.02
CA SER A 73 6.66 4.29 0.82
C SER A 73 6.54 2.96 0.08
N GLY A 74 5.49 2.79 -0.73
CA GLY A 74 5.29 1.60 -1.56
C GLY A 74 6.37 1.44 -2.62
N VAL A 75 6.70 2.51 -3.34
CA VAL A 75 7.77 2.51 -4.35
C VAL A 75 9.14 2.25 -3.71
N ILE A 76 9.45 2.92 -2.59
CA ILE A 76 10.71 2.69 -1.86
C ILE A 76 10.81 1.22 -1.41
N SER A 77 9.72 0.67 -0.84
CA SER A 77 9.70 -0.71 -0.37
C SER A 77 9.85 -1.72 -1.50
N LEU A 78 9.24 -1.47 -2.66
CA LEU A 78 9.37 -2.33 -3.84
C LEU A 78 10.78 -2.29 -4.42
N GLY A 79 11.36 -1.09 -4.57
CA GLY A 79 12.73 -0.92 -5.04
C GLY A 79 13.75 -1.58 -4.12
N TYR A 80 13.64 -1.35 -2.81
CA TYR A 80 14.52 -1.98 -1.82
C TYR A 80 14.42 -3.51 -1.86
N GLN A 81 13.21 -4.06 -1.96
CA GLN A 81 13.02 -5.52 -2.07
C GLN A 81 13.60 -6.08 -3.37
N ALA A 82 13.42 -5.40 -4.50
CA ALA A 82 13.97 -5.83 -5.78
C ALA A 82 15.51 -5.79 -5.83
N MET A 83 16.14 -4.90 -5.05
CA MET A 83 17.60 -4.83 -4.97
C MET A 83 18.20 -5.90 -4.03
N LYS A 84 17.52 -6.22 -2.91
CA LYS A 84 18.07 -7.10 -1.86
C LYS A 84 17.67 -8.57 -1.93
N TYR A 85 16.54 -8.89 -2.56
CA TYR A 85 15.99 -10.23 -2.51
C TYR A 85 15.73 -10.73 -3.92
N ASP A 86 16.14 -11.97 -4.19
CA ASP A 86 15.69 -12.68 -5.38
C ASP A 86 14.42 -13.45 -5.05
N PHE A 87 13.42 -13.29 -5.90
CA PHE A 87 12.11 -13.94 -5.75
C PHE A 87 12.00 -15.02 -6.84
N PRO A 88 12.42 -16.27 -6.58
CA PRO A 88 12.39 -17.33 -7.59
C PRO A 88 10.96 -17.66 -8.07
N GLN A 89 9.95 -17.27 -7.29
CA GLN A 89 8.54 -17.49 -7.63
C GLN A 89 8.03 -16.43 -8.61
N HIS A 90 7.73 -16.85 -9.83
CA HIS A 90 7.27 -15.97 -10.92
C HIS A 90 5.97 -15.21 -10.58
N TYR A 91 5.14 -15.75 -9.68
CA TYR A 91 3.91 -15.11 -9.23
C TYR A 91 4.14 -13.89 -8.33
N TYR A 92 5.31 -13.74 -7.70
CA TYR A 92 5.58 -12.66 -6.76
C TYR A 92 5.47 -11.27 -7.41
N HIS A 93 6.11 -11.08 -8.57
CA HIS A 93 6.06 -9.83 -9.31
C HIS A 93 4.66 -9.50 -9.83
N MET A 94 3.90 -10.53 -10.25
CA MET A 94 2.53 -10.35 -10.71
C MET A 94 1.61 -9.89 -9.58
N VAL A 95 1.68 -10.52 -8.40
CA VAL A 95 0.85 -10.12 -7.25
C VAL A 95 1.29 -8.74 -6.72
N ALA A 96 2.58 -8.43 -6.70
CA ALA A 96 3.08 -7.11 -6.32
C ALA A 96 2.55 -6.01 -7.26
N GLY A 97 2.61 -6.25 -8.58
CA GLY A 97 2.06 -5.33 -9.58
C GLY A 97 0.54 -5.18 -9.46
N LEU A 98 -0.19 -6.27 -9.25
CA LEU A 98 -1.64 -6.25 -9.06
C LEU A 98 -2.04 -5.45 -7.82
N LYS A 99 -1.31 -5.59 -6.71
CA LYS A 99 -1.53 -4.80 -5.49
C LYS A 99 -1.31 -3.31 -5.72
N MET A 100 -0.26 -2.95 -6.45
CA MET A 100 -0.01 -1.56 -6.82
C MET A 100 -1.13 -1.00 -7.68
N LEU A 101 -1.58 -1.75 -8.68
CA LEU A 101 -2.71 -1.33 -9.52
C LEU A 101 -3.99 -1.17 -8.71
N LEU A 102 -4.30 -2.13 -7.83
CA LEU A 102 -5.48 -2.07 -6.95
C LEU A 102 -5.41 -0.86 -6.00
N ALA A 103 -4.24 -0.59 -5.41
CA ALA A 103 -4.02 0.58 -4.57
C ALA A 103 -4.23 1.88 -5.35
N LEU A 104 -3.75 1.97 -6.59
CA LEU A 104 -3.97 3.14 -7.45
C LEU A 104 -5.46 3.35 -7.75
N VAL A 105 -6.22 2.28 -8.01
CA VAL A 105 -7.68 2.37 -8.23
C VAL A 105 -8.39 2.88 -6.98
N ILE A 106 -8.04 2.37 -5.79
CA ILE A 106 -8.60 2.82 -4.51
C ILE A 106 -8.29 4.30 -4.29
N LEU A 107 -7.03 4.71 -4.44
CA LEU A 107 -6.62 6.10 -4.27
C LEU A 107 -7.27 7.04 -5.30
N TYR A 108 -7.47 6.55 -6.53
CA TYR A 108 -8.16 7.29 -7.58
C TYR A 108 -9.64 7.53 -7.22
N ILE A 109 -10.36 6.50 -6.77
CA ILE A 109 -11.76 6.64 -6.34
C ILE A 109 -11.85 7.58 -5.12
N ALA A 110 -10.96 7.42 -4.13
CA ALA A 110 -10.91 8.30 -2.97
C ALA A 110 -10.64 9.77 -3.36
N SER A 111 -9.77 10.00 -4.34
CA SER A 111 -9.50 11.33 -4.90
C SER A 111 -10.71 11.90 -5.63
N LEU A 112 -11.45 11.08 -6.39
CA LEU A 112 -12.70 11.53 -7.04
C LEU A 112 -13.79 11.88 -6.03
N LEU A 113 -13.96 11.09 -4.97
CA LEU A 113 -14.97 11.38 -3.94
C LEU A 113 -14.67 12.67 -3.16
N THR A 114 -13.39 13.00 -3.00
CA THR A 114 -12.95 14.20 -2.28
C THR A 114 -12.67 15.41 -3.16
N GLY A 115 -12.44 15.21 -4.45
CA GLY A 115 -12.07 16.23 -5.42
C GLY A 115 -13.21 17.19 -5.76
N ARG A 116 -12.85 18.38 -6.27
CA ARG A 116 -13.78 19.47 -6.65
C ARG A 116 -13.97 19.65 -8.16
N SER A 117 -13.40 18.77 -8.98
CA SER A 117 -13.51 18.86 -10.44
C SER A 117 -14.90 18.47 -10.95
N ALA A 118 -15.22 18.85 -12.19
CA ALA A 118 -16.45 18.46 -12.88
C ALA A 118 -16.58 16.93 -13.01
N ASN A 119 -15.46 16.23 -13.27
CA ASN A 119 -15.45 14.76 -13.28
C ASN A 119 -15.80 14.19 -11.91
N ALA A 120 -15.30 14.78 -10.82
CA ALA A 120 -15.64 14.34 -9.47
C ALA A 120 -17.13 14.54 -9.14
N GLU A 121 -17.81 15.51 -9.77
CA GLU A 121 -19.23 15.78 -9.51
C GLU A 121 -20.14 14.62 -9.89
N LYS A 122 -19.96 14.05 -11.09
CA LYS A 122 -20.70 12.88 -11.56
C LYS A 122 -20.53 11.66 -10.64
N PHE A 123 -19.36 11.53 -10.01
CA PHE A 123 -19.08 10.45 -9.07
C PHE A 123 -19.72 10.73 -7.70
N ARG A 124 -19.83 12.01 -7.29
CA ARG A 124 -20.49 12.40 -6.03
C ARG A 124 -22.02 12.20 -6.06
N GLU A 125 -22.66 12.28 -7.23
CA GLU A 125 -24.09 11.93 -7.35
C GLU A 125 -24.36 10.48 -6.92
N LYS A 126 -23.39 9.58 -7.16
CA LYS A 126 -23.43 8.17 -6.74
C LYS A 126 -22.47 7.90 -5.58
N GLU A 127 -22.25 8.89 -4.70
CA GLU A 127 -21.29 8.84 -3.59
C GLU A 127 -21.40 7.55 -2.78
N ALA A 128 -22.62 7.13 -2.42
CA ALA A 128 -22.85 5.92 -1.64
C ALA A 128 -22.32 4.65 -2.31
N PHE A 129 -22.51 4.52 -3.63
CA PHE A 129 -22.03 3.37 -4.39
C PHE A 129 -20.50 3.37 -4.46
N TRP A 130 -19.90 4.50 -4.81
CA TRP A 130 -18.45 4.62 -4.92
C TRP A 130 -17.74 4.47 -3.58
N LEU A 131 -18.35 4.96 -2.49
CA LEU A 131 -17.85 4.75 -1.14
C LEU A 131 -17.85 3.26 -0.76
N LYS A 132 -18.94 2.53 -1.05
CA LYS A 132 -19.04 1.07 -0.84
C LYS A 132 -18.01 0.31 -1.68
N LEU A 133 -17.86 0.68 -2.95
CA LEU A 133 -16.88 0.06 -3.85
C LEU A 133 -15.45 0.30 -3.35
N ASN A 134 -15.12 1.55 -2.99
CA ASN A 134 -13.81 1.91 -2.46
C ASN A 134 -13.49 1.13 -1.17
N ALA A 135 -14.47 1.05 -0.27
CA ALA A 135 -14.42 0.24 0.94
C ALA A 135 -14.12 -1.24 0.65
N ALA A 136 -14.88 -1.86 -0.25
CA ALA A 136 -14.71 -3.26 -0.61
C ALA A 136 -13.33 -3.53 -1.21
N LEU A 137 -12.88 -2.70 -2.15
CA LEU A 137 -11.55 -2.81 -2.76
C LEU A 137 -10.44 -2.65 -1.72
N ALA A 138 -10.58 -1.70 -0.79
CA ALA A 138 -9.61 -1.49 0.28
C ALA A 138 -9.52 -2.69 1.23
N ILE A 139 -10.66 -3.31 1.58
CA ILE A 139 -10.69 -4.54 2.38
C ILE A 139 -9.99 -5.68 1.63
N ILE A 140 -10.31 -5.88 0.34
CA ILE A 140 -9.65 -6.89 -0.50
C ILE A 140 -8.14 -6.67 -0.54
N LEU A 141 -7.69 -5.43 -0.70
CA LEU A 141 -6.27 -5.09 -0.69
C LEU A 141 -5.59 -5.47 0.64
N VAL A 142 -6.24 -5.21 1.78
CA VAL A 142 -5.74 -5.59 3.11
C VAL A 142 -5.68 -7.11 3.28
N LEU A 143 -6.71 -7.83 2.84
CA LEU A 143 -6.72 -9.30 2.88
C LEU A 143 -5.60 -9.89 2.01
N MET A 144 -5.41 -9.37 0.79
CA MET A 144 -4.29 -9.74 -0.07
C MET A 144 -2.93 -9.38 0.55
N ALA A 145 -2.83 -8.27 1.29
CA ALA A 145 -1.61 -7.91 2.02
C ALA A 145 -1.26 -8.96 3.08
N GLY A 146 -2.26 -9.50 3.78
CA GLY A 146 -2.10 -10.60 4.72
C GLY A 146 -1.56 -11.89 4.09
N THR A 147 -2.10 -12.29 2.93
CA THR A 147 -1.71 -13.57 2.30
C THR A 147 -0.27 -13.61 1.80
N LEU A 148 0.28 -12.49 1.29
CA LEU A 148 1.69 -12.45 0.85
C LEU A 148 2.70 -12.44 2.00
N ARG A 149 2.29 -12.13 3.24
CA ARG A 149 3.20 -12.24 4.40
C ARG A 149 3.63 -13.69 4.67
N VAL A 150 2.88 -14.66 4.12
CA VAL A 150 3.13 -16.10 4.26
C VAL A 150 4.09 -16.64 3.19
N ALA A 151 4.46 -15.84 2.17
CA ALA A 151 5.38 -16.29 1.13
C ALA A 151 6.85 -16.23 1.60
N ASP A 152 7.60 -17.31 1.36
CA ASP A 152 9.02 -17.43 1.70
C ASP A 152 9.88 -16.40 0.96
N ARG A 153 10.89 -15.86 1.64
CA ARG A 153 11.86 -14.90 1.09
C ARG A 153 13.26 -15.48 1.19
N VAL A 154 13.99 -15.53 0.08
CA VAL A 154 15.39 -15.97 0.05
C VAL A 154 16.28 -14.73 -0.08
N PRO A 155 17.16 -14.44 0.90
CA PRO A 155 18.13 -13.35 0.80
C PRO A 155 19.14 -13.59 -0.33
N LYS A 156 19.45 -12.55 -1.13
CA LYS A 156 20.37 -12.64 -2.28
C LYS A 156 21.83 -12.91 -1.88
N ASP A 157 22.19 -12.52 -0.66
CA ASP A 157 23.54 -12.69 -0.12
C ASP A 157 23.85 -14.17 0.19
N ALA A 158 22.82 -14.99 0.42
CA ALA A 158 22.98 -16.43 0.69
C ALA A 158 23.41 -17.19 -0.59
N ASP A 159 22.81 -16.85 -1.73
CA ASP A 159 23.11 -17.48 -3.03
C ASP A 159 24.51 -17.10 -3.54
N SER A 160 24.94 -15.87 -3.24
CA SER A 160 26.28 -15.39 -3.58
C SER A 160 27.37 -16.10 -2.74
N ALA A 161 27.12 -16.33 -1.45
CA ALA A 161 28.05 -17.02 -0.57
C ALA A 161 28.14 -18.53 -0.88
N GLU A 162 27.00 -19.17 -1.19
CA GLU A 162 26.94 -20.59 -1.56
C GLU A 162 27.61 -20.85 -2.91
N LYS A 163 27.36 -20.00 -3.90
CA LYS A 163 28.03 -20.07 -5.22
C LYS A 163 29.53 -19.84 -5.12
N THR A 164 29.97 -18.90 -4.29
CA THR A 164 31.41 -18.66 -4.02
C THR A 164 32.06 -19.85 -3.31
N ALA A 165 31.37 -20.47 -2.37
CA ALA A 165 31.87 -21.66 -1.65
C ALA A 165 31.96 -22.90 -2.57
N LEU A 166 30.99 -23.08 -3.47
CA LEU A 166 30.99 -24.14 -4.48
C LEU A 166 32.12 -23.95 -5.50
N GLU A 167 32.36 -22.73 -5.97
CA GLU A 167 33.47 -22.42 -6.89
C GLU A 167 34.84 -22.60 -6.20
N ALA A 168 34.98 -22.23 -4.93
CA ALA A 168 36.19 -22.46 -4.15
C ALA A 168 36.46 -23.96 -3.92
N SER A 169 35.42 -24.75 -3.63
CA SER A 169 35.54 -26.20 -3.47
C SER A 169 35.90 -26.91 -4.77
N GLN A 170 35.33 -26.50 -5.91
CA GLN A 170 35.64 -27.09 -7.21
C GLN A 170 37.04 -26.71 -7.72
N GLY A 171 37.50 -25.49 -7.42
CA GLY A 171 38.87 -25.04 -7.70
C GLY A 171 39.93 -25.86 -6.94
N ALA A 172 39.68 -26.18 -5.66
CA ALA A 172 40.60 -26.97 -4.84
C ALA A 172 40.74 -28.43 -5.34
N THR A 173 39.64 -29.06 -5.75
CA THR A 173 39.69 -30.43 -6.32
C THR A 173 40.39 -30.52 -7.68
N ARG A 174 40.53 -29.40 -8.41
CA ARG A 174 41.20 -29.36 -9.72
C ARG A 174 42.71 -29.19 -9.60
N SER A 175 43.22 -28.66 -8.49
CA SER A 175 44.67 -28.53 -8.25
C SER A 175 45.32 -29.77 -7.64
N GLU A 176 44.55 -30.67 -7.02
CA GLU A 176 45.09 -31.93 -6.46
C GLU A 176 45.25 -33.06 -7.49
N ASN A 177 44.63 -32.92 -8.67
CA ASN A 177 44.65 -33.93 -9.75
C ASN A 177 45.54 -33.53 -10.95
N SER A 178 46.42 -32.53 -10.80
CA SER A 178 47.40 -32.09 -11.81
C SER A 178 48.82 -32.15 -11.27
#